data_AF-A0A5N6N943-F1
#
_entry.id   AF-A0A5N6N943-F1
#
_cell.length_a   1.000
_cell.length_b   1.000
_cell.length_c   1.000
_cell.angle_alpha   90.00
_cell.angle_beta   90.00
_cell.angle_gamma   90.00
#
_symmetry.space_group_name_H-M   'P 1'
#
loop_
_entity.id
_entity.type
_entity.pdbx_description
1 polymer ?
#
loop_
_entity_poly.entity_id
_entity_poly.type
_entity_poly.pdbx_seq_one_letter_code
_entity_poly.pdbx_strand_id
1 'polypeptide(L)'
;MARRIESVNDTIHYREETHVRQKGNNQYLQWFPDLVRSWVREERVPPPPTANTTNSLWTLPALGYPLEQAFAAFVARMEREIRNMWEVAGMITELLENNNWQTQMWDNLTGELVRTNEEQAKLVETIWMMRGTILELTARLETTELRVAVAEARAEEANARAGAVAIEANIVRDLAGEAMTLIAGHMRYQPGAVTGPAELKDSSSTVGSPNDGI
;
A
#
# COMPACT_ATOMS: atom_id res chain seq x y z
N MET A 1 -1.29 14.68 13.58
CA MET A 1 -2.29 14.59 14.67
C MET A 1 -2.86 13.19 14.67
N ALA A 2 -2.58 12.37 15.68
CA ALA A 2 -3.16 11.03 15.78
C ALA A 2 -4.44 11.07 16.62
N ARG A 3 -5.57 10.58 16.08
CA ARG A 3 -6.84 10.50 16.81
C ARG A 3 -6.81 9.25 17.69
N ARG A 4 -6.57 9.41 18.98
CA ARG A 4 -6.56 8.32 19.97
C ARG A 4 -7.98 7.73 20.05
N ILE A 5 -8.11 6.43 19.80
CA ILE A 5 -9.37 5.72 20.05
C ILE A 5 -9.48 5.55 21.57
N GLU A 6 -10.54 6.08 22.17
CA GLU A 6 -10.80 5.92 23.60
C GLU A 6 -11.49 4.58 23.83
N SER A 7 -11.04 3.85 24.86
CA SER A 7 -11.68 2.60 25.25
C SER A 7 -13.03 2.92 25.90
N VAL A 8 -14.12 2.54 25.24
CA VAL A 8 -15.46 2.54 25.83
C VAL A 8 -15.51 1.41 26.85
N ASN A 9 -15.07 1.73 28.07
CA ASN A 9 -15.10 0.83 29.21
C ASN A 9 -16.53 0.75 29.76
N ASP A 10 -17.41 0.05 29.02
CA ASP A 10 -18.81 -0.20 29.40
C ASP A 10 -18.87 -1.01 30.71
N THR A 11 -18.81 -0.26 31.80
CA THR A 11 -18.91 -0.78 33.16
C THR A 11 -20.39 -1.04 33.41
N ILE A 12 -20.84 -2.23 33.02
CA ILE A 12 -22.23 -2.67 33.22
C ILE A 12 -22.51 -2.71 34.73
N HIS A 13 -23.03 -1.60 35.25
CA HIS A 13 -23.51 -1.49 36.61
C HIS A 13 -24.76 -2.33 36.78
N TYR A 14 -24.59 -3.61 37.12
CA TYR A 14 -25.62 -4.47 37.71
C TYR A 14 -26.04 -3.91 39.09
N ARG A 15 -26.78 -2.80 39.06
CA ARG A 15 -27.57 -2.31 40.19
C ARG A 15 -28.85 -3.14 40.24
N GLU A 16 -28.73 -4.38 40.72
CA GLU A 16 -29.88 -5.16 41.16
C GLU A 16 -30.45 -4.56 42.44
N GLU A 17 -31.18 -3.45 42.29
CA GLU A 17 -32.02 -2.89 43.35
C GLU A 17 -33.25 -3.78 43.57
N THR A 18 -32.99 -4.96 44.10
CA THR A 18 -33.96 -5.92 44.63
C THR A 18 -34.69 -5.26 45.81
N HIS A 19 -35.72 -4.49 45.49
CA HIS A 19 -36.58 -3.81 46.44
C HIS A 19 -37.41 -4.83 47.23
N VAL A 20 -36.78 -5.49 48.21
CA VAL A 20 -37.42 -6.36 49.21
C VAL A 20 -38.24 -5.48 50.16
N ARG A 21 -39.38 -5.01 49.65
CA ARG A 21 -40.35 -4.22 50.38
C ARG A 21 -40.89 -5.07 51.54
N GLN A 22 -40.46 -4.75 52.76
CA GLN A 22 -41.02 -5.34 53.98
C GLN A 22 -42.52 -5.02 54.05
N LYS A 23 -43.32 -5.97 53.57
CA LYS A 23 -44.78 -5.89 53.44
C LYS A 23 -45.35 -6.83 54.50
N GLY A 24 -45.98 -6.25 55.52
CA GLY A 24 -46.25 -6.91 56.82
C GLY A 24 -46.79 -8.35 56.71
N ASN A 25 -46.24 -9.23 57.55
CA ASN A 25 -46.14 -10.69 57.37
C ASN A 25 -47.36 -11.41 56.75
N ASN A 26 -48.60 -11.03 57.08
CA ASN A 26 -49.80 -11.65 56.51
C ASN A 26 -49.93 -11.44 54.99
N GLN A 27 -49.50 -10.29 54.47
CA GLN A 27 -49.48 -10.03 53.03
C GLN A 27 -48.35 -10.79 52.32
N TYR A 28 -47.33 -11.23 53.06
CA TYR A 28 -46.23 -12.09 52.59
C TYR A 28 -46.61 -13.59 52.53
N LEU A 29 -47.85 -13.95 52.87
CA LEU A 29 -48.39 -15.31 52.75
C LEU A 29 -49.61 -15.41 51.80
N GLN A 30 -50.24 -14.29 51.43
CA GLN A 30 -51.36 -14.28 50.46
C GLN A 30 -50.91 -14.37 48.99
N TRP A 31 -49.68 -13.96 48.65
CA TRP A 31 -49.19 -14.03 47.27
C TRP A 31 -49.13 -15.46 46.73
N PHE A 32 -48.83 -16.47 47.57
CA PHE A 32 -48.71 -17.85 47.13
C PHE A 32 -50.08 -18.45 46.72
N PRO A 33 -51.16 -18.33 47.53
CA PRO A 33 -52.51 -18.66 47.07
C PRO A 33 -52.93 -17.92 45.79
N ASP A 34 -52.65 -16.62 45.68
CA ASP A 34 -53.04 -15.84 44.48
C ASP A 34 -52.26 -16.20 43.23
N LEU A 35 -50.99 -16.57 43.37
CA LEU A 35 -50.13 -17.09 42.30
C LEU A 35 -50.63 -18.46 41.81
N VAL A 36 -50.92 -19.39 42.71
CA VAL A 36 -51.48 -20.71 42.32
C VAL A 36 -52.87 -20.54 41.69
N ARG A 37 -53.69 -19.59 42.15
CA ARG A 37 -54.95 -19.22 41.49
C ARG A 37 -54.75 -18.62 40.09
N SER A 38 -53.61 -17.96 39.80
CA SER A 38 -53.28 -17.53 38.43
C SER A 38 -52.95 -18.75 37.57
N TRP A 39 -52.06 -19.63 38.04
CA TRP A 39 -51.62 -20.83 37.32
C TRP A 39 -52.77 -21.78 36.99
N VAL A 40 -53.71 -22.04 37.90
CA VAL A 40 -54.90 -22.89 37.63
C VAL A 40 -55.73 -22.33 36.46
N ARG A 41 -55.78 -20.99 36.29
CA ARG A 41 -56.49 -20.32 35.18
C ARG A 41 -55.65 -20.25 33.90
N GLU A 42 -54.35 -20.00 34.00
CA GLU A 42 -53.41 -19.92 32.87
C GLU A 42 -53.24 -21.29 32.19
N GLU A 43 -52.89 -22.32 32.97
CA GLU A 43 -52.67 -23.70 32.49
C GLU A 43 -53.99 -24.44 32.21
N ARG A 44 -55.14 -23.81 32.51
CA ARG A 44 -56.50 -24.35 32.31
C ARG A 44 -56.71 -25.74 32.93
N VAL A 45 -56.09 -26.00 34.09
CA VAL A 45 -56.08 -27.33 34.71
C VAL A 45 -57.51 -27.77 35.06
N PRO A 46 -57.99 -28.90 34.53
CA PRO A 46 -59.34 -29.38 34.81
C PRO A 46 -59.49 -29.74 36.30
N PRO A 47 -60.70 -29.62 36.88
CA PRO A 47 -60.95 -30.17 38.21
C PRO A 47 -60.74 -31.68 38.19
N PRO A 48 -60.23 -32.28 39.28
CA PRO A 48 -60.02 -33.72 39.36
C PRO A 48 -61.35 -34.48 39.15
N PRO A 49 -61.34 -35.65 38.48
CA PRO A 49 -62.54 -36.44 38.27
C PRO A 49 -63.23 -36.74 39.60
N THR A 50 -64.52 -36.39 39.71
CA THR A 50 -65.29 -36.54 40.95
C THR A 50 -65.59 -38.02 41.23
N ALA A 51 -64.62 -38.72 41.82
CA ALA A 51 -64.85 -40.03 42.42
C ALA A 51 -65.89 -39.87 43.53
N ASN A 52 -67.06 -40.48 43.33
CA ASN A 52 -68.22 -40.41 44.22
C ASN A 52 -68.02 -41.24 45.51
N THR A 53 -67.09 -40.75 46.35
CA THR A 53 -66.68 -41.28 47.65
C THR A 53 -66.45 -40.11 48.62
N THR A 54 -66.61 -40.31 49.92
CA THR A 54 -66.61 -39.30 51.00
C THR A 54 -65.25 -38.59 51.27
N ASN A 55 -64.32 -38.61 50.31
CA ASN A 55 -62.90 -38.28 50.50
C ASN A 55 -62.52 -36.86 50.01
N SER A 56 -63.49 -35.98 49.71
CA SER A 56 -63.30 -34.58 49.26
C SER A 56 -62.81 -33.65 50.39
N LEU A 57 -61.89 -34.13 51.24
CA LEU A 57 -61.60 -33.59 52.56
C LEU A 57 -60.45 -32.56 52.61
N TRP A 58 -59.76 -32.32 51.49
CA TRP A 58 -58.55 -31.48 51.45
C TRP A 58 -58.61 -30.39 50.36
N THR A 59 -59.75 -29.69 50.27
CA THR A 59 -59.79 -28.35 49.67
C THR A 59 -59.10 -27.37 50.63
N LEU A 60 -57.94 -26.84 50.22
CA LEU A 60 -57.20 -25.88 51.06
C LEU A 60 -57.99 -24.56 51.14
N PRO A 61 -58.50 -24.13 52.33
CA PRO A 61 -59.44 -23.01 52.41
C PRO A 61 -58.83 -21.68 51.94
N ALA A 62 -57.52 -21.51 52.07
CA ALA A 62 -56.79 -20.36 51.56
C ALA A 62 -56.70 -20.30 50.03
N LEU A 63 -56.76 -21.46 49.35
CA LEU A 63 -56.62 -21.56 47.89
C LEU A 63 -57.97 -21.52 47.17
N GLY A 64 -58.97 -22.25 47.67
CA GLY A 64 -60.28 -22.39 47.02
C GLY A 64 -60.35 -23.49 45.95
N TYR A 65 -59.29 -24.30 45.83
CA TYR A 65 -59.20 -25.45 44.91
C TYR A 65 -58.82 -26.73 45.68
N PRO A 66 -59.11 -27.92 45.13
CA PRO A 66 -58.51 -29.17 45.61
C PRO A 66 -56.97 -29.12 45.54
N LEU A 67 -56.30 -29.72 46.52
CA LEU A 67 -54.83 -29.80 46.55
C LEU A 67 -54.25 -30.40 45.25
N GLU A 68 -54.92 -31.42 44.69
CA GLU A 68 -54.55 -32.09 43.45
C GLU A 68 -54.54 -31.12 42.24
N GLN A 69 -55.56 -30.27 42.11
CA GLN A 69 -55.66 -29.28 41.03
C GLN A 69 -54.61 -28.17 41.16
N ALA A 70 -54.34 -27.73 42.39
CA ALA A 70 -53.29 -26.78 42.71
C ALA A 70 -51.89 -27.33 42.39
N PHE A 71 -51.64 -28.60 42.72
CA PHE A 71 -50.37 -29.28 42.42
C PHE A 71 -50.19 -29.51 40.92
N ALA A 72 -51.23 -29.96 40.21
CA ALA A 72 -51.19 -30.13 38.76
C ALA A 72 -50.94 -28.79 38.02
N ALA A 73 -51.50 -27.68 38.51
CA ALA A 73 -51.21 -26.34 37.96
C ALA A 73 -49.76 -25.88 38.21
N PHE A 74 -49.20 -26.19 39.39
CA PHE A 74 -47.78 -25.96 39.64
C PHE A 74 -46.88 -26.78 38.69
N VAL A 75 -47.16 -28.08 38.51
CA VAL A 75 -46.39 -28.95 37.61
C VAL A 75 -46.48 -28.45 36.16
N ALA A 76 -47.68 -28.20 35.64
CA ALA A 76 -47.86 -27.67 34.29
C ALA A 76 -47.14 -26.32 34.07
N ARG A 77 -47.21 -25.42 35.06
CA ARG A 77 -46.52 -24.12 35.01
C ARG A 77 -45.01 -24.26 35.02
N MET A 78 -44.46 -25.20 35.79
CA MET A 78 -43.03 -25.50 35.84
C MET A 78 -42.53 -26.16 34.56
N GLU A 79 -43.27 -27.11 33.99
CA GLU A 79 -42.94 -27.68 32.68
C GLU A 79 -42.95 -26.63 31.56
N ARG A 80 -43.94 -25.73 31.57
CA ARG A 80 -44.02 -24.58 30.67
C ARG A 80 -42.79 -23.69 30.81
N GLU A 81 -42.40 -23.34 32.04
CA GLU A 81 -41.20 -22.51 32.26
C GLU A 81 -39.91 -23.24 31.87
N ILE A 82 -39.81 -24.55 32.10
CA ILE A 82 -38.68 -25.37 31.61
C ILE A 82 -38.59 -25.34 30.08
N ARG A 83 -39.72 -25.48 29.37
CA ARG A 83 -39.76 -25.34 27.90
C ARG A 83 -39.32 -23.95 27.44
N ASN A 84 -39.84 -22.88 28.07
CA ASN A 84 -39.42 -21.50 27.78
C ASN A 84 -37.91 -21.30 27.99
N MET A 85 -37.34 -21.83 29.09
CA MET A 85 -35.91 -21.72 29.39
C MET A 85 -35.05 -22.46 28.37
N TRP A 86 -35.50 -23.61 27.84
CA TRP A 86 -34.81 -24.29 26.74
C TRP A 86 -34.86 -23.50 25.43
N GLU A 87 -35.99 -22.87 25.10
CA GLU A 87 -36.12 -21.98 23.93
C GLU A 87 -35.18 -20.76 24.03
N VAL A 88 -35.13 -20.12 25.20
CA VAL A 88 -34.21 -19.00 25.47
C VAL A 88 -32.74 -19.46 25.44
N ALA A 89 -32.41 -20.63 25.97
CA ALA A 89 -31.05 -21.19 25.86
C ALA A 89 -30.65 -21.50 24.41
N GLY A 90 -31.59 -21.94 23.57
CA GLY A 90 -31.40 -22.09 22.13
C GLY A 90 -31.06 -20.76 21.46
N MET A 91 -31.89 -19.73 21.65
CA MET A 91 -31.66 -18.39 21.09
C MET A 91 -30.33 -17.77 21.56
N ILE A 92 -29.92 -17.98 22.81
CA ILE A 92 -28.61 -17.55 23.33
C ILE A 92 -27.47 -18.29 22.62
N THR A 93 -27.63 -19.59 22.34
CA THR A 93 -26.62 -20.40 21.63
C THR A 93 -26.46 -19.90 20.19
N GLU A 94 -27.57 -19.72 19.45
CA GLU A 94 -27.55 -19.16 18.09
C GLU A 94 -26.92 -17.75 18.04
N LEU A 95 -27.19 -16.91 19.04
CA LEU A 95 -26.59 -15.58 19.16
C LEU A 95 -25.07 -15.63 19.38
N LEU A 96 -24.59 -16.57 20.21
CA LEU A 96 -23.17 -16.80 20.45
C LEU A 96 -22.45 -17.36 19.21
N GLU A 97 -23.08 -18.28 18.48
CA GLU A 97 -22.55 -18.80 17.21
C GLU A 97 -22.44 -17.70 16.14
N ASN A 98 -23.46 -16.85 16.01
CA ASN A 98 -23.45 -15.69 15.11
C ASN A 98 -22.37 -14.67 15.53
N ASN A 99 -22.24 -14.36 16.82
CA ASN A 99 -21.20 -13.45 17.31
C ASN A 99 -19.77 -13.99 17.11
N ASN A 100 -19.57 -15.30 17.28
CA ASN A 100 -18.31 -15.99 16.96
C ASN A 100 -17.99 -15.91 15.44
N TRP A 101 -18.98 -16.15 14.57
CA TRP A 101 -18.81 -15.99 13.12
C TRP A 101 -18.48 -14.53 12.73
N GLN A 102 -19.16 -13.54 13.31
CA GLN A 102 -18.85 -12.12 13.10
C GLN A 102 -17.42 -11.78 13.54
N THR A 103 -16.95 -12.34 14.66
CA THR A 103 -15.58 -12.15 15.16
C THR A 103 -14.55 -12.71 14.17
N GLN A 104 -14.74 -13.93 13.69
CA GLN A 104 -13.88 -14.55 12.67
C GLN A 104 -13.87 -13.77 11.34
N MET A 105 -15.01 -13.19 10.95
CA MET A 105 -15.11 -12.31 9.77
C MET A 105 -14.31 -11.01 9.97
N TRP A 106 -14.41 -10.39 11.16
CA TRP A 106 -13.61 -9.20 11.50
C TRP A 106 -12.10 -9.49 11.53
N ASP A 107 -11.69 -10.64 12.08
CA ASP A 107 -10.29 -11.06 12.07
C ASP A 107 -9.76 -11.27 10.65
N ASN A 108 -10.54 -11.91 9.76
CA ASN A 108 -10.14 -12.08 8.36
C ASN A 108 -10.02 -10.74 7.62
N LEU A 109 -11.03 -9.87 7.72
CA LEU A 109 -11.01 -8.54 7.10
C LEU A 109 -9.86 -7.66 7.62
N THR A 110 -9.53 -7.77 8.91
CA THR A 110 -8.36 -7.11 9.50
C THR A 110 -7.06 -7.67 8.93
N GLY A 111 -6.96 -8.99 8.78
CA GLY A 111 -5.81 -9.65 8.14
C GLY A 111 -5.64 -9.32 6.66
N GLU A 112 -6.73 -9.14 5.90
CA GLU A 112 -6.70 -8.65 4.52
C GLU A 112 -6.21 -7.19 4.47
N LEU A 113 -6.76 -6.31 5.30
CA LEU A 113 -6.35 -4.91 5.39
C LEU A 113 -4.86 -4.75 5.70
N VAL A 114 -4.31 -5.57 6.62
CA VAL A 114 -2.87 -5.58 6.92
C VAL A 114 -2.04 -5.97 5.69
N ARG A 115 -2.41 -7.05 4.99
CA ARG A 115 -1.70 -7.49 3.76
C ARG A 115 -1.73 -6.41 2.66
N THR A 116 -2.89 -5.82 2.40
CA THR A 116 -3.02 -4.73 1.42
C THR A 116 -2.18 -3.51 1.79
N ASN A 117 -2.08 -3.18 3.08
CA ASN A 117 -1.23 -2.08 3.56
C ASN A 117 0.28 -2.40 3.42
N GLU A 118 0.70 -3.64 3.62
CA GLU A 118 2.08 -4.07 3.32
C GLU A 118 2.41 -4.03 1.82
N GLU A 119 1.46 -4.41 0.96
CA GLU A 119 1.62 -4.30 -0.50
C GLU A 119 1.70 -2.84 -0.95
N GLN A 120 0.87 -1.96 -0.41
CA GLN A 120 0.95 -0.51 -0.65
C GLN A 120 2.30 0.06 -0.18
N ALA A 121 2.83 -0.37 0.96
CA ALA A 121 4.15 0.06 1.43
C ALA A 121 5.27 -0.32 0.44
N LYS A 122 5.27 -1.57 -0.06
CA LYS A 122 6.23 -2.06 -1.07
C LYS A 122 6.12 -1.28 -2.39
N LEU A 123 4.91 -0.91 -2.80
CA LEU A 123 4.68 -0.08 -3.98
C LEU A 123 5.20 1.36 -3.79
N VAL A 124 4.97 1.96 -2.62
CA VAL A 124 5.48 3.31 -2.28
C VAL A 124 7.01 3.33 -2.25
N GLU A 125 7.66 2.31 -1.65
CA GLU A 125 9.11 2.14 -1.67
C GLU A 125 9.64 2.01 -3.12
N THR A 126 9.00 1.18 -3.94
CA THR A 126 9.34 1.02 -5.36
C THR A 126 9.24 2.34 -6.13
N ILE A 127 8.16 3.09 -5.93
CA ILE A 127 7.95 4.42 -6.55
C ILE A 127 9.02 5.42 -6.08
N TRP A 128 9.42 5.37 -4.81
CA TRP A 128 10.46 6.25 -4.27
C TRP A 128 11.84 5.94 -4.88
N MET A 129 12.19 4.66 -5.01
CA MET A 129 13.40 4.21 -5.70
C MET A 129 13.41 4.60 -7.18
N MET A 130 12.29 4.40 -7.91
CA MET A 130 12.13 4.84 -9.29
C MET A 130 12.27 6.36 -9.45
N ARG A 131 11.72 7.15 -8.50
CA ARG A 131 11.89 8.60 -8.49
C ARG A 131 13.35 9.00 -8.30
N GLY A 132 14.11 8.25 -7.48
CA GLY A 132 15.55 8.44 -7.32
C GLY A 132 16.32 8.22 -8.62
N THR A 133 16.09 7.09 -9.31
CA THR A 133 16.81 6.79 -10.56
C THR A 133 16.43 7.72 -11.71
N ILE A 134 15.16 8.15 -11.80
CA ILE A 134 14.74 9.17 -12.77
C ILE A 134 15.51 10.48 -12.56
N LEU A 135 15.62 10.97 -11.32
CA LEU A 135 16.36 12.20 -11.01
C LEU A 135 17.86 12.10 -11.33
N GLU A 136 18.49 10.93 -11.07
CA GLU A 136 19.88 10.69 -11.47
C GLU A 136 20.04 10.72 -13.00
N LEU A 137 19.14 10.07 -13.73
CA LEU A 137 19.16 10.03 -15.20
C LEU A 137 18.92 11.41 -15.81
N THR A 138 18.04 12.24 -15.25
CA THR A 138 17.83 13.63 -15.68
C THR A 138 19.09 14.46 -15.52
N ALA A 139 19.70 14.49 -14.32
CA ALA A 139 20.93 15.25 -14.09
C ALA A 139 22.10 14.77 -14.96
N ARG A 140 22.16 13.46 -15.26
CA ARG A 140 23.13 12.89 -16.21
C ARG A 140 22.87 13.31 -17.64
N LEU A 141 21.60 13.38 -18.07
CA LEU A 141 21.21 13.86 -19.40
C LEU A 141 21.61 15.32 -19.61
N GLU A 142 21.23 16.22 -18.70
CA GLU A 142 21.63 17.64 -18.69
C GLU A 142 23.16 17.79 -18.79
N THR A 143 23.90 16.98 -18.02
CA THR A 143 25.37 16.95 -18.05
C THR A 143 25.91 16.47 -19.41
N THR A 144 25.25 15.53 -20.09
CA THR A 144 25.66 15.09 -21.43
C THR A 144 25.32 16.10 -22.51
N GLU A 145 24.17 16.77 -22.45
CA GLU A 145 23.77 17.82 -23.39
C GLU A 145 24.76 19.00 -23.37
N LEU A 146 25.15 19.47 -22.18
CA LEU A 146 26.20 20.47 -22.00
C LEU A 146 27.56 20.02 -22.57
N ARG A 147 27.89 18.73 -22.45
CA ARG A 147 29.13 18.16 -23.03
C ARG A 147 29.09 18.03 -24.55
N VAL A 148 27.91 17.77 -25.14
CA VAL A 148 27.71 17.75 -26.59
C VAL A 148 27.86 19.15 -27.16
N ALA A 149 27.16 20.15 -26.61
CA ALA A 149 27.28 21.54 -27.06
C ALA A 149 28.73 22.08 -27.00
N VAL A 150 29.49 21.72 -25.96
CA VAL A 150 30.93 22.06 -25.85
C VAL A 150 31.81 21.31 -26.86
N ALA A 151 31.41 20.10 -27.29
CA ALA A 151 32.12 19.36 -28.35
C ALA A 151 31.81 19.93 -29.73
N GLU A 152 30.55 20.29 -30.00
CA GLU A 152 30.10 20.91 -31.25
C GLU A 152 30.79 22.27 -31.48
N ALA A 153 30.77 23.17 -30.49
CA ALA A 153 31.46 24.47 -30.59
C ALA A 153 32.97 24.34 -30.84
N ARG A 154 33.62 23.30 -30.29
CA ARG A 154 35.04 23.00 -30.56
C ARG A 154 35.27 22.42 -31.96
N ALA A 155 34.33 21.65 -32.49
CA ALA A 155 34.39 21.14 -33.86
C ALA A 155 34.23 22.29 -34.88
N GLU A 156 33.32 23.24 -34.62
CA GLU A 156 33.18 24.46 -35.41
C GLU A 156 34.45 25.33 -35.37
N GLU A 157 35.03 25.57 -34.18
CA GLU A 157 36.29 26.31 -34.02
C GLU A 157 37.46 25.64 -34.77
N ALA A 158 37.56 24.31 -34.70
CA ALA A 158 38.57 23.54 -35.42
C ALA A 158 38.38 23.59 -36.94
N ASN A 159 37.14 23.50 -37.42
CA ASN A 159 36.80 23.60 -38.84
C ASN A 159 37.08 25.01 -39.40
N ALA A 160 36.75 26.07 -38.64
CA ALA A 160 37.06 27.44 -38.99
C ALA A 160 38.58 27.68 -39.09
N ARG A 161 39.37 27.15 -38.14
CA ARG A 161 40.84 27.17 -38.20
C ARG A 161 41.38 26.43 -39.43
N ALA A 162 40.86 25.24 -39.73
CA ALA A 162 41.27 24.48 -40.92
C ALA A 162 40.96 25.24 -42.23
N GLY A 163 39.80 25.91 -42.30
CA GLY A 163 39.43 26.78 -43.42
C GLY A 163 40.38 27.97 -43.59
N ALA A 164 40.75 28.65 -42.49
CA ALA A 164 41.71 29.76 -42.53
C ALA A 164 43.09 29.29 -43.03
N VAL A 165 43.63 28.19 -42.49
CA VAL A 165 44.92 27.62 -42.93
C VAL A 165 44.86 27.17 -44.40
N ALA A 166 43.72 26.66 -44.88
CA ALA A 166 43.55 26.31 -46.30
C ALA A 166 43.56 27.55 -47.21
N ILE A 167 43.00 28.68 -46.77
CA ILE A 167 43.07 29.96 -47.49
C ILE A 167 44.51 30.48 -47.54
N GLU A 168 45.22 30.50 -46.40
CA GLU A 168 46.64 30.89 -46.35
C GLU A 168 47.51 30.02 -47.25
N ALA A 169 47.31 28.69 -47.21
CA ALA A 169 48.05 27.75 -48.06
C ALA A 169 47.74 27.90 -49.56
N ASN A 170 46.55 28.39 -49.93
CA ASN A 170 46.23 28.74 -51.31
C ASN A 170 46.93 30.05 -51.72
N ILE A 171 46.84 31.11 -50.91
CA ILE A 171 47.51 32.39 -51.16
C ILE A 171 49.04 32.20 -51.32
N VAL A 172 49.67 31.40 -50.47
CA VAL A 172 51.10 31.07 -50.57
C VAL A 172 51.42 30.29 -51.85
N ARG A 173 50.54 29.38 -52.29
CA ARG A 173 50.71 28.64 -53.55
C ARG A 173 50.60 29.56 -54.77
N ASP A 174 49.64 30.46 -54.77
CA ASP A 174 49.37 31.38 -55.88
C ASP A 174 50.52 32.39 -56.02
N LEU A 175 50.98 32.98 -54.90
CA LEU A 175 52.18 33.84 -54.85
C LEU A 175 53.45 33.11 -55.32
N ALA A 176 53.62 31.84 -54.97
CA ALA A 176 54.73 31.03 -55.46
C ALA A 176 54.62 30.76 -56.99
N GLY A 177 53.41 30.59 -57.50
CA GLY A 177 53.12 30.50 -58.94
C GLY A 177 53.46 31.79 -59.69
N GLU A 178 53.04 32.95 -59.18
CA GLU A 178 53.40 34.27 -59.72
C GLU A 178 54.92 34.48 -59.71
N ALA A 179 55.60 34.20 -58.60
CA ALA A 179 57.05 34.30 -58.51
C ALA A 179 57.77 33.39 -59.53
N MET A 180 57.32 32.14 -59.71
CA MET A 180 57.89 31.24 -60.71
C MET A 180 57.64 31.72 -62.15
N THR A 181 56.48 32.29 -62.46
CA THR A 181 56.21 32.84 -63.81
C THR A 181 57.01 34.12 -64.08
N LEU A 182 57.23 34.98 -63.08
CA LEU A 182 58.14 36.14 -63.19
C LEU A 182 59.60 35.70 -63.45
N ILE A 183 60.11 34.73 -62.70
CA ILE A 183 61.47 34.18 -62.89
C ILE A 183 61.61 33.54 -64.28
N ALA A 184 60.64 32.73 -64.71
CA ALA A 184 60.63 32.13 -66.03
C ALA A 184 60.51 33.17 -67.16
N GLY A 185 59.78 34.27 -66.92
CA GLY A 185 59.69 35.42 -67.82
C GLY A 185 61.04 36.12 -67.98
N HIS A 186 61.73 36.42 -66.87
CA HIS A 186 63.09 36.99 -66.90
C HIS A 186 64.08 36.06 -67.61
N MET A 187 64.02 34.75 -67.40
CA MET A 187 64.88 33.80 -68.14
C MET A 187 64.57 33.70 -69.64
N ARG A 188 63.38 34.10 -70.09
CA ARG A 188 63.04 34.20 -71.52
C ARG A 188 63.33 35.57 -72.12
N TYR A 189 63.50 36.62 -71.31
CA TYR A 189 63.79 37.98 -71.76
C TYR A 189 65.28 38.34 -71.75
N GLN A 190 66.11 37.50 -72.39
CA GLN A 190 67.46 37.88 -72.81
C GLN A 190 67.54 38.02 -74.34
N PRO A 191 67.46 39.25 -74.89
CA PRO A 191 67.91 39.53 -76.25
C PRO A 191 69.45 39.46 -76.27
N GLY A 192 69.99 38.39 -76.84
CA GLY A 192 71.40 38.01 -76.60
C GLY A 192 72.43 38.49 -77.64
N ALA A 193 73.68 38.57 -77.18
CA ALA A 193 74.93 38.55 -77.96
C ALA A 193 76.10 38.33 -76.97
N VAL A 194 77.23 37.67 -77.27
CA VAL A 194 77.65 36.82 -78.41
C VAL A 194 78.82 35.91 -77.93
N THR A 195 78.96 34.70 -78.50
CA THR A 195 80.07 33.71 -78.44
C THR A 195 81.19 33.77 -77.35
N GLY A 196 81.46 32.64 -76.67
CA GLY A 196 82.75 32.34 -76.02
C GLY A 196 83.81 31.77 -77.02
N PRO A 197 84.76 30.88 -76.64
CA PRO A 197 85.03 30.29 -75.32
C PRO A 197 86.55 30.21 -74.90
N ALA A 198 86.81 29.84 -73.64
CA ALA A 198 88.03 29.17 -73.11
C ALA A 198 87.65 28.61 -71.72
N GLU A 199 87.81 27.34 -71.32
CA GLU A 199 88.85 26.32 -71.49
C GLU A 199 90.11 26.53 -70.61
N LEU A 200 90.13 25.88 -69.42
CA LEU A 200 91.08 24.82 -69.03
C LEU A 200 91.12 24.58 -67.50
N LYS A 201 91.03 23.28 -67.10
CA LYS A 201 91.78 22.61 -66.00
C LYS A 201 91.54 22.98 -64.52
N ASP A 202 91.69 22.06 -63.55
CA ASP A 202 91.63 20.58 -63.54
C ASP A 202 91.52 20.06 -62.07
N SER A 203 91.14 18.79 -61.88
CA SER A 203 91.43 17.92 -60.72
C SER A 203 90.91 18.36 -59.31
N SER A 204 89.91 17.65 -58.74
CA SER A 204 90.05 16.44 -57.88
C SER A 204 90.11 16.79 -56.38
N SER A 205 89.54 16.07 -55.39
CA SER A 205 89.32 14.60 -55.31
C SER A 205 88.26 14.18 -54.25
N THR A 206 87.52 13.10 -54.56
CA THR A 206 87.07 12.02 -53.65
C THR A 206 85.91 12.19 -52.61
N VAL A 207 84.75 11.60 -52.99
CA VAL A 207 83.92 10.55 -52.29
C VAL A 207 83.62 10.66 -50.77
N GLY A 208 82.33 10.51 -50.40
CA GLY A 208 81.91 10.29 -49.01
C GLY A 208 80.39 10.06 -48.78
N SER A 209 79.87 8.88 -49.12
CA SER A 209 78.58 8.32 -48.66
C SER A 209 78.83 6.86 -48.23
N PRO A 210 77.98 6.16 -47.45
CA PRO A 210 76.57 6.42 -47.11
C PRO A 210 76.41 6.73 -45.57
N ASN A 211 75.46 6.28 -44.72
CA ASN A 211 74.44 5.22 -44.78
C ASN A 211 73.28 5.41 -43.75
N ASP A 212 72.28 4.53 -43.84
CA ASP A 212 71.06 4.33 -43.03
C ASP A 212 71.15 4.46 -41.50
N GLY A 213 70.00 4.71 -40.86
CA GLY A 213 69.64 3.96 -39.63
C GLY A 213 68.70 4.65 -38.62
N ILE A 214 67.50 4.06 -38.47
CA ILE A 214 66.49 4.26 -37.38
C ILE A 214 65.75 5.60 -37.40
#